data_AF-A0A3T1D265-F1
#
_entry.id   AF-A0A3T1D265-F1
#
_cell.length_a   1.000
_cell.length_b   1.000
_cell.length_c   1.000
_cell.angle_alpha   90.00
_cell.angle_beta   90.00
_cell.angle_gamma   90.00
#
_symmetry.space_group_name_H-M   'P 1'
#
loop_
_entity.id
_entity.type
_entity.pdbx_description
1 polymer ?
#
loop_
_entity_poly.entity_id
_entity_poly.type
_entity_poly.pdbx_seq_one_letter_code
_entity_poly.pdbx_strand_id
1 'polypeptide(L)'
;MAAANRRRFTPQQKAHIISKLLEEQSSITELALEYDIHPLVLGRWRKHALDNLSKLFENDHKKQEKLKSDHEQQLAEMQAEIDQLTMQLEWLKQATISRLSKEDRNEFINKDETSLPIRTQTALLGLSRSTLYYQMNHTSSRKSKLVDHLSEMKQLPLYLFAGLGMEQQQRSTRENEVSKLKIQNGWMDVFGGYH
;
A
#
# COMPACT_ATOMS: atom_id res chain seq x y z
N MET A 1 -39.46 -21.58 15.58
CA MET A 1 -39.69 -21.19 14.18
C MET A 1 -38.39 -21.42 13.42
N ALA A 2 -38.33 -22.47 12.58
CA ALA A 2 -37.14 -22.79 11.81
C ALA A 2 -36.89 -21.71 10.75
N ALA A 3 -35.68 -21.15 10.70
CA ALA A 3 -35.30 -20.14 9.72
C ALA A 3 -35.42 -20.74 8.31
N ALA A 4 -36.28 -20.15 7.47
CA ALA A 4 -36.47 -20.58 6.09
C ALA A 4 -35.11 -20.58 5.37
N ASN A 5 -34.63 -21.77 5.01
CA ASN A 5 -33.38 -21.96 4.29
C ASN A 5 -33.49 -21.31 2.92
N ARG A 6 -32.89 -20.13 2.74
CA ARG A 6 -32.92 -19.41 1.46
C ARG A 6 -32.08 -20.19 0.45
N ARG A 7 -32.74 -20.82 -0.53
CA ARG A 7 -32.05 -21.45 -1.67
C ARG A 7 -31.12 -20.45 -2.34
N ARG A 8 -29.85 -20.82 -2.50
CA ARG A 8 -28.84 -20.04 -3.19
C ARG A 8 -28.64 -20.61 -4.59
N PHE A 9 -28.78 -19.75 -5.60
CA PHE A 9 -28.50 -20.10 -7.00
C PHE A 9 -27.12 -19.56 -7.38
N THR A 10 -26.31 -20.40 -8.02
CA THR A 10 -25.01 -19.98 -8.56
C THR A 10 -25.21 -19.03 -9.75
N PRO A 11 -24.21 -18.20 -10.08
CA PRO A 11 -24.28 -17.33 -11.27
C PRO A 11 -24.59 -18.11 -12.56
N GLN A 12 -23.99 -19.30 -12.71
CA GLN A 12 -24.19 -20.19 -13.86
C GLN A 12 -25.62 -20.71 -13.93
N GLN A 13 -26.20 -21.13 -12.80
CA GLN A 13 -27.59 -21.59 -12.74
C GLN A 13 -28.57 -20.47 -13.11
N LYS A 14 -28.33 -19.24 -12.62
CA LYS A 14 -29.16 -18.08 -12.97
C LYS A 14 -29.10 -17.77 -14.47
N ALA A 15 -27.90 -17.84 -15.06
CA ALA A 15 -27.72 -17.62 -16.49
C ALA A 15 -28.47 -18.67 -17.33
N HIS A 16 -28.38 -19.96 -16.96
CA HIS A 16 -29.09 -21.04 -17.64
C HIS A 16 -30.61 -20.87 -17.62
N ILE A 17 -31.16 -20.55 -16.44
CA ILE A 17 -32.61 -20.35 -16.28
C ILE A 17 -33.10 -19.13 -17.07
N ILE A 18 -32.30 -18.05 -17.09
CA ILE A 18 -32.61 -16.87 -17.91
C ILE A 18 -32.49 -17.15 -19.41
N SER A 19 -31.51 -17.94 -19.85
CA SER A 19 -31.35 -18.29 -21.28
C SER A 19 -32.61 -18.95 -21.80
N LYS A 20 -33.10 -19.99 -21.10
CA LYS A 20 -34.37 -20.65 -21.41
C LYS A 20 -35.56 -19.68 -21.47
N LEU A 21 -35.60 -18.70 -20.55
CA LEU A 21 -36.65 -17.69 -20.49
C LEU A 21 -36.57 -16.67 -21.65
N LEU A 22 -35.36 -16.32 -22.10
CA LEU A 22 -35.13 -15.38 -23.21
C LEU A 22 -35.30 -16.05 -24.57
N GLU A 23 -35.04 -17.35 -24.67
CA GLU A 23 -35.23 -18.17 -25.86
C GLU A 23 -36.72 -18.54 -26.10
N GLU A 24 -37.65 -17.98 -25.32
CA GLU A 24 -39.10 -18.25 -25.34
C GLU A 24 -39.49 -19.74 -25.19
N GLN A 25 -38.57 -20.60 -24.74
CA GLN A 25 -38.81 -22.04 -24.59
C GLN A 25 -39.73 -22.37 -23.40
N SER A 26 -39.90 -21.44 -22.46
CA SER A 26 -40.75 -21.66 -21.27
C SER A 26 -41.25 -20.34 -20.71
N SER A 27 -42.48 -20.32 -20.20
CA SER A 27 -43.06 -19.14 -19.53
C SER A 27 -42.43 -18.89 -18.16
N ILE A 28 -42.48 -17.64 -17.67
CA ILE A 28 -42.06 -17.27 -16.30
C ILE A 28 -42.75 -18.15 -15.25
N THR A 29 -44.03 -18.48 -15.47
CA THR A 29 -44.82 -19.30 -14.55
C THR A 29 -44.39 -20.76 -14.54
N GLU A 30 -43.97 -21.30 -15.70
CA GLU A 30 -43.52 -22.69 -15.83
C GLU A 30 -42.13 -22.86 -15.18
N LEU A 31 -41.18 -21.98 -15.49
CA LEU A 31 -39.85 -21.99 -14.88
C LEU A 31 -39.88 -21.69 -13.38
N ALA A 32 -40.81 -20.85 -12.93
CA ALA A 32 -41.05 -20.60 -11.52
C ALA A 32 -41.44 -21.87 -10.76
N LEU A 33 -42.27 -22.72 -11.38
CA LEU A 33 -42.70 -24.00 -10.80
C LEU A 33 -41.60 -25.07 -10.89
N GLU A 34 -40.94 -25.19 -12.06
CA GLU A 34 -39.89 -26.19 -12.30
C GLU A 34 -38.69 -26.00 -11.35
N TYR A 35 -38.23 -24.76 -11.18
CA TYR A 35 -37.09 -24.45 -10.34
C TYR A 35 -37.47 -24.02 -8.92
N ASP A 36 -38.78 -24.00 -8.60
CA ASP A 36 -39.34 -23.57 -7.32
C ASP A 36 -38.78 -22.19 -6.90
N ILE A 37 -38.92 -21.25 -7.84
CA ILE A 37 -38.51 -19.84 -7.74
C ILE A 37 -39.76 -18.99 -7.86
N HIS A 38 -39.93 -18.04 -6.93
CA HIS A 38 -41.05 -17.11 -7.01
C HIS A 38 -41.02 -16.29 -8.32
N PRO A 39 -42.12 -16.15 -9.09
CA PRO A 39 -42.15 -15.47 -10.40
C PRO A 39 -41.56 -14.06 -10.40
N LEU A 40 -41.79 -13.28 -9.33
CA LEU A 40 -41.21 -11.94 -9.13
C LEU A 40 -39.68 -11.94 -9.08
N VAL A 41 -39.04 -13.01 -8.59
CA VAL A 41 -37.59 -13.16 -8.54
C VAL A 41 -37.05 -13.42 -9.95
N LEU A 42 -37.70 -14.30 -10.72
CA LEU A 42 -37.38 -14.54 -12.13
C LEU A 42 -37.52 -13.27 -12.98
N GLY A 43 -38.60 -12.51 -12.79
CA GLY A 43 -38.79 -11.22 -13.46
C GLY A 43 -37.67 -10.22 -13.15
N ARG A 44 -37.24 -10.16 -11.88
CA ARG A 44 -36.08 -9.33 -11.47
C ARG A 44 -34.78 -9.80 -12.12
N TRP A 45 -34.54 -11.10 -12.18
CA TRP A 45 -33.33 -11.61 -12.81
C TRP A 45 -33.33 -11.36 -14.32
N ARG A 46 -34.47 -11.54 -15.01
CA ARG A 46 -34.62 -11.22 -16.44
C ARG A 46 -34.28 -9.76 -16.72
N LYS A 47 -34.84 -8.83 -15.94
CA LYS A 47 -34.55 -7.40 -16.07
C LYS A 47 -33.06 -7.12 -15.85
N HIS A 48 -32.48 -7.68 -14.80
CA HIS A 48 -31.05 -7.53 -14.51
C HIS A 48 -30.15 -8.09 -15.62
N ALA A 49 -30.53 -9.21 -16.25
CA ALA A 49 -29.78 -9.76 -17.36
C ALA A 49 -29.84 -8.84 -18.59
N LEU A 50 -31.02 -8.34 -18.96
CA LEU A 50 -31.18 -7.43 -20.09
C LEU A 50 -30.44 -6.09 -19.87
N ASP A 51 -30.52 -5.52 -18.67
CA ASP A 51 -29.86 -4.24 -18.32
C ASP A 51 -28.33 -4.34 -18.35
N ASN A 52 -27.76 -5.51 -18.08
CA ASN A 52 -26.31 -5.75 -18.10
C ASN A 52 -25.84 -6.44 -19.39
N LEU A 53 -26.75 -6.89 -20.27
CA LEU A 53 -26.41 -7.57 -21.51
C LEU A 53 -25.60 -6.65 -22.43
N SER A 54 -26.01 -5.39 -22.54
CA SER A 54 -25.31 -4.37 -23.35
C SER A 54 -23.88 -4.14 -22.87
N LYS A 55 -23.64 -4.17 -21.56
CA LYS A 55 -22.32 -3.98 -20.95
C LYS A 55 -21.33 -5.11 -21.32
N LEU A 56 -21.83 -6.31 -21.63
CA LEU A 56 -20.98 -7.41 -22.10
C LEU A 56 -20.43 -7.18 -23.51
N PHE A 57 -21.09 -6.32 -24.29
CA PHE A 57 -20.66 -5.96 -25.65
C PHE A 57 -19.91 -4.62 -25.71
N GLU A 58 -19.86 -3.87 -24.60
CA GLU A 58 -18.91 -2.76 -24.48
C GLU A 58 -17.49 -3.35 -24.50
N ASN A 59 -16.54 -2.67 -25.16
CA ASN A 59 -15.13 -3.10 -25.27
C ASN A 59 -14.42 -3.01 -23.91
N ASP A 60 -14.82 -3.87 -22.99
CA ASP A 60 -14.41 -3.90 -21.59
C ASP A 60 -12.97 -4.38 -21.44
N HIS A 61 -12.44 -5.12 -22.42
CA HIS A 61 -11.05 -5.55 -22.47
C HIS A 61 -10.07 -4.37 -22.40
N LYS A 62 -10.26 -3.31 -23.19
CA LYS A 62 -9.37 -2.13 -23.17
C LYS A 62 -9.48 -1.35 -21.87
N LYS A 63 -10.66 -1.34 -21.24
CA LYS A 63 -10.88 -0.66 -19.96
C LYS A 63 -10.29 -1.44 -18.79
N GLN A 64 -10.44 -2.76 -18.80
CA GLN A 64 -9.84 -3.66 -17.82
C GLN A 64 -8.31 -3.71 -17.95
N GLU A 65 -7.76 -3.69 -19.17
CA GLU A 65 -6.30 -3.60 -19.37
C GLU A 65 -5.74 -2.27 -18.85
N LYS A 66 -6.41 -1.15 -19.12
CA LYS A 66 -6.01 0.16 -18.57
C LYS A 66 -6.04 0.16 -17.03
N LEU A 67 -7.14 -0.30 -16.44
CA LEU A 67 -7.25 -0.39 -14.98
C LEU A 67 -6.12 -1.26 -14.40
N LYS A 68 -5.85 -2.43 -14.99
CA LYS A 68 -4.75 -3.30 -14.55
C LYS A 68 -3.40 -2.60 -14.67
N SER A 69 -3.12 -1.96 -15.80
CA SER A 69 -1.86 -1.23 -16.01
C SER A 69 -1.69 -0.07 -15.03
N ASP A 70 -2.75 0.69 -14.75
CA ASP A 70 -2.71 1.80 -13.79
C ASP A 70 -2.45 1.28 -12.37
N HIS A 71 -3.09 0.17 -12.00
CA HIS A 71 -2.84 -0.50 -10.71
C HIS A 71 -1.41 -1.04 -10.60
N GLU A 72 -0.88 -1.65 -11.66
CA GLU A 72 0.49 -2.15 -11.71
C GLU A 72 1.52 -1.01 -11.59
N GLN A 73 1.27 0.13 -12.24
CA GLN A 73 2.11 1.32 -12.11
C GLN A 73 2.13 1.86 -10.69
N GLN A 74 0.95 2.01 -10.05
CA GLN A 74 0.87 2.46 -8.66
C GLN A 74 1.60 1.51 -7.70
N LEU A 75 1.47 0.20 -7.90
CA LEU A 75 2.21 -0.79 -7.10
C LEU A 75 3.72 -0.66 -7.29
N ALA A 76 4.19 -0.47 -8.53
CA ALA A 76 5.60 -0.29 -8.82
C ALA A 76 6.15 1.00 -8.18
N GLU A 77 5.41 2.10 -8.23
CA GLU A 77 5.78 3.36 -7.59
C GLU A 77 5.86 3.23 -6.07
N MET A 78 4.87 2.61 -5.43
CA MET A 78 4.88 2.35 -3.99
C MET A 78 6.05 1.46 -3.59
N GLN A 79 6.36 0.41 -4.38
CA GLN A 79 7.48 -0.47 -4.10
C GLN A 79 8.82 0.28 -4.21
N ALA A 80 8.98 1.12 -5.24
CA ALA A 80 10.16 1.96 -5.38
C ALA A 80 10.34 2.92 -4.19
N GLU A 81 9.24 3.51 -3.68
CA GLU A 81 9.29 4.36 -2.49
C GLU A 81 9.70 3.57 -1.23
N ILE A 82 9.17 2.35 -1.05
CA ILE A 82 9.56 1.45 0.04
C ILE A 82 11.05 1.11 -0.04
N ASP A 83 11.56 0.77 -1.22
CA ASP A 83 12.97 0.42 -1.42
C ASP A 83 13.88 1.62 -1.12
N GLN A 84 13.49 2.82 -1.56
CA GLN A 84 14.20 4.06 -1.25
C GLN A 84 14.22 4.35 0.25
N LEU A 85 13.06 4.30 0.92
CA LEU A 85 12.97 4.51 2.36
C LEU A 85 13.76 3.47 3.14
N THR A 86 13.75 2.21 2.70
CA THR A 86 14.52 1.13 3.32
C THR A 86 16.02 1.39 3.22
N MET A 87 16.51 1.81 2.06
CA MET A 87 17.92 2.17 1.86
C MET A 87 18.32 3.39 2.71
N GLN A 88 17.47 4.43 2.77
CA GLN A 88 17.73 5.62 3.59
C GLN A 88 17.76 5.29 5.08
N LEU A 89 16.83 4.47 5.57
CA LEU A 89 16.80 4.02 6.96
C LEU A 89 18.04 3.20 7.32
N GLU A 90 18.44 2.26 6.46
CA GLU A 90 19.65 1.45 6.71
C GLU A 90 20.92 2.32 6.68
N TRP A 91 21.00 3.30 5.78
CA TRP A 91 22.10 4.27 5.77
C TRP A 91 22.14 5.12 7.05
N LEU A 92 21.01 5.70 7.46
CA LEU A 92 20.92 6.50 8.69
C LEU A 92 21.29 5.68 9.92
N LYS A 93 20.82 4.44 9.98
CA LYS A 93 21.17 3.48 11.04
C LYS A 93 22.67 3.23 11.08
N GLN A 94 23.31 2.96 9.95
CA GLN A 94 24.77 2.77 9.90
C GLN A 94 25.53 4.05 10.26
N ALA A 95 25.12 5.21 9.73
CA ALA A 95 25.77 6.49 9.97
C ALA A 95 25.69 6.95 11.44
N THR A 96 24.58 6.63 12.13
CA THR A 96 24.39 6.95 13.55
C THR A 96 25.06 5.93 14.46
N ILE A 97 24.83 4.63 14.26
CA ILE A 97 25.38 3.56 15.12
C ILE A 97 26.90 3.49 15.06
N SER A 98 27.50 3.74 13.90
CA SER A 98 28.96 3.76 13.75
C SER A 98 29.64 4.86 14.56
N ARG A 99 28.92 5.94 14.87
CA ARG A 99 29.44 7.10 15.62
C ARG A 99 29.15 7.06 17.11
N LEU A 100 28.26 6.17 17.56
CA LEU A 100 27.81 6.06 18.96
C LEU A 100 28.52 4.91 19.70
N SER A 101 28.95 5.19 20.94
CA SER A 101 29.46 4.15 21.84
C SER A 101 28.36 3.13 22.18
N LYS A 102 28.73 1.97 22.75
CA LYS A 102 27.72 0.96 23.13
C LYS A 102 26.90 1.45 24.33
N GLU A 103 27.53 2.22 25.20
CA GLU A 103 26.95 2.82 26.39
C GLU A 103 25.88 3.85 26.00
N ASP A 104 26.20 4.77 25.08
CA ASP A 104 25.25 5.77 24.59
C ASP A 104 24.06 5.10 23.88
N ARG A 105 24.32 4.05 23.09
CA ARG A 105 23.27 3.27 22.41
C ARG A 105 22.29 2.62 23.39
N ASN A 106 22.74 2.18 24.57
CA ASN A 106 21.84 1.60 25.57
C ASN A 106 20.90 2.66 26.17
N GLU A 107 21.30 3.93 26.25
CA GLU A 107 20.47 5.00 26.79
C GLU A 107 19.26 5.33 25.91
N PHE A 108 19.31 5.01 24.61
CA PHE A 108 18.17 5.16 23.70
C PHE A 108 17.06 4.13 23.92
N ILE A 109 17.31 3.07 24.69
CA ILE A 109 16.32 2.01 24.90
C ILE A 109 15.22 2.53 25.83
N ASN A 110 14.04 2.73 25.26
CA ASN A 110 12.87 3.18 25.99
C ASN A 110 12.06 1.95 26.46
N LYS A 111 12.11 1.68 27.76
CA LYS A 111 11.42 0.53 28.38
C LYS A 111 9.93 0.78 28.58
N ASP A 112 9.51 2.04 28.63
CA ASP A 112 8.15 2.44 28.97
C ASP A 112 7.27 2.64 27.73
N GLU A 113 7.89 2.74 26.55
CA GLU A 113 7.20 2.94 25.27
C GLU A 113 6.77 1.60 24.65
N THR A 114 5.46 1.46 24.44
CA THR A 114 4.82 0.22 23.98
C THR A 114 4.75 0.08 22.45
N SER A 115 5.07 1.15 21.71
CA SER A 115 4.96 1.19 20.24
C SER A 115 5.98 0.25 19.55
N LEU A 116 7.17 0.11 20.13
CA LEU A 116 8.24 -0.75 19.62
C LEU A 116 8.74 -1.66 20.75
N PRO A 117 8.58 -3.00 20.63
CA PRO A 117 9.09 -3.93 21.64
C PRO A 117 10.60 -3.76 21.88
N ILE A 118 11.07 -3.93 23.12
CA ILE A 118 12.50 -3.82 23.51
C ILE A 118 13.40 -4.71 22.65
N ARG A 119 12.90 -5.87 22.20
CA ARG A 119 13.61 -6.76 21.28
C ARG A 119 13.90 -6.09 19.94
N THR A 120 12.95 -5.34 19.41
CA THR A 120 13.10 -4.59 18.15
C THR A 120 14.03 -3.41 18.35
N GLN A 121 13.89 -2.66 19.46
CA GLN A 121 14.76 -1.53 19.77
C GLN A 121 16.24 -1.96 19.89
N THR A 122 16.52 -3.02 20.65
CA THR A 122 17.88 -3.57 20.81
C THR A 122 18.47 -4.06 19.48
N ALA A 123 17.66 -4.71 18.64
CA ALA A 123 18.09 -5.15 17.32
C ALA A 123 18.41 -3.97 16.38
N LEU A 124 17.59 -2.92 16.40
CA LEU A 124 17.80 -1.71 15.60
C LEU A 124 19.11 -1.00 15.99
N LEU A 125 19.43 -0.96 17.28
CA LEU A 125 20.65 -0.34 17.83
C LEU A 125 21.91 -1.23 17.74
N GLY A 126 21.77 -2.47 17.26
CA GLY A 126 22.87 -3.44 17.16
C GLY A 126 23.39 -3.92 18.52
N LEU A 127 22.51 -4.01 19.52
CA LEU A 127 22.83 -4.38 20.90
C LEU A 127 22.35 -5.81 21.22
N SER A 128 23.10 -6.51 22.08
CA SER A 128 22.66 -7.80 22.63
C SER A 128 21.71 -7.56 23.82
N ARG A 129 20.70 -8.43 23.96
CA ARG A 129 19.81 -8.42 25.12
C ARG A 129 20.55 -8.57 26.45
N SER A 130 21.70 -9.23 26.46
CA SER A 130 22.54 -9.43 27.65
C SER A 130 23.19 -8.14 28.14
N THR A 131 23.38 -7.15 27.26
CA THR A 131 24.00 -5.86 27.59
C THR A 131 23.11 -5.03 28.52
N LEU A 132 21.78 -5.19 28.42
CA LEU A 132 20.81 -4.55 29.32
C LEU A 132 20.93 -5.00 30.78
N TYR A 133 21.30 -6.25 31.02
CA TYR A 133 21.45 -6.81 32.37
C TYR A 133 22.77 -6.37 33.03
N TYR A 134 23.80 -6.07 32.26
CA TYR A 134 25.12 -5.69 32.79
C TYR A 134 25.15 -4.25 33.35
N GLN A 135 24.37 -3.33 32.78
CA GLN A 135 24.24 -1.94 33.28
C GLN A 135 23.42 -1.82 34.58
N MET A 136 22.61 -2.82 34.95
CA MET A 136 21.87 -2.81 36.23
C MET A 136 22.79 -2.78 37.45
N ASN A 137 24.06 -3.20 37.31
CA ASN A 137 25.03 -3.29 38.41
C ASN A 137 26.04 -2.13 38.45
N HIS A 138 26.01 -1.20 37.49
CA HIS A 138 26.93 -0.05 37.40
C HIS A 138 26.17 1.24 37.03
N THR A 139 25.15 1.61 37.80
CA THR A 139 24.56 2.96 37.72
C THR A 139 25.51 3.98 38.37
N SER A 140 26.67 4.21 37.75
CA SER A 140 27.49 5.37 38.09
C SER A 140 26.85 6.60 37.46
N SER A 141 26.17 7.35 38.31
CA SER A 141 25.71 8.73 38.20
C SER A 141 26.37 9.56 37.08
N ARG A 142 25.90 9.39 35.85
CA ARG A 142 26.08 10.37 34.78
C ARG A 142 24.82 10.34 33.94
N LYS A 143 23.76 11.00 34.42
CA LYS A 143 22.63 11.37 33.57
C LYS A 143 23.21 12.20 32.42
N SER A 144 23.35 11.57 31.26
CA SER A 144 24.09 12.11 30.14
C SER A 144 23.22 13.15 29.44
N LYS A 145 23.82 14.30 29.09
CA LYS A 145 23.18 15.42 28.37
C LYS A 145 22.58 15.00 27.01
N LEU A 146 22.84 13.78 26.54
CA LEU A 146 22.38 13.25 25.26
C LEU A 146 20.88 12.95 25.28
N VAL A 147 20.35 12.35 26.35
CA VAL A 147 18.92 12.01 26.44
C VAL A 147 18.04 13.27 26.42
N ASP A 148 18.50 14.34 27.07
CA ASP A 148 17.82 15.64 27.06
C ASP A 148 17.83 16.26 25.65
N HIS A 149 18.97 16.27 24.95
CA HIS A 149 19.06 16.76 23.57
C HIS A 149 18.26 15.93 22.57
N LEU A 150 18.12 14.62 22.77
CA LEU A 150 17.30 13.77 21.91
C LEU A 150 15.80 13.99 22.12
N SER A 151 15.41 14.33 23.35
CA SER A 151 14.06 14.73 23.69
C SER A 151 13.71 16.09 23.06
N GLU A 152 14.67 17.02 23.01
CA GLU A 152 14.56 18.28 22.25
C GLU A 152 14.49 18.04 20.73
N MET A 153 15.26 17.08 20.19
CA MET A 153 15.22 16.71 18.75
C MET A 153 13.85 16.13 18.32
N LYS A 154 13.15 15.40 19.21
CA LYS A 154 11.77 14.94 18.96
C LYS A 154 10.76 16.10 18.85
N GLN A 155 11.09 17.27 19.39
CA GLN A 155 10.25 18.48 19.31
C GLN A 155 10.57 19.35 18.10
N LEU A 156 11.67 19.07 17.37
CA LEU A 156 11.93 19.77 16.12
C LEU A 156 10.84 19.41 15.11
N PRO A 157 10.15 20.40 14.54
CA PRO A 157 9.09 20.14 13.60
C PRO A 157 9.64 19.43 12.36
N LEU A 158 8.92 18.40 11.91
CA LEU A 158 9.24 17.51 10.79
C LEU A 158 9.76 18.22 9.52
N TYR A 159 9.47 19.52 9.35
CA TYR A 159 9.94 20.32 8.22
C TYR A 159 11.46 20.53 8.16
N LEU A 160 12.19 20.47 9.29
CA LEU A 160 13.66 20.57 9.28
C LEU A 160 14.30 19.34 8.64
N PHE A 161 13.64 18.17 8.71
CA PHE A 161 14.00 16.96 7.96
C PHE A 161 13.36 16.92 6.57
N ALA A 162 12.26 17.65 6.34
CA ALA A 162 11.61 17.74 5.04
C ALA A 162 12.47 18.42 3.96
N GLY A 163 13.53 19.16 4.32
CA GLY A 163 14.50 19.68 3.35
C GLY A 163 15.18 18.56 2.54
N LEU A 164 15.48 17.42 3.16
CA LEU A 164 16.02 16.23 2.48
C LEU A 164 15.01 15.58 1.54
N GLY A 165 13.71 15.61 1.88
CA GLY A 165 12.63 15.06 1.05
C GLY A 165 12.23 15.98 -0.10
N MET A 166 12.10 17.29 0.15
CA MET A 166 11.71 18.28 -0.85
C MET A 166 12.76 18.46 -1.94
N GLU A 167 14.06 18.40 -1.62
CA GLU A 167 15.12 18.51 -2.63
C GLU A 167 15.16 17.30 -3.56
N GLN A 168 14.83 16.10 -3.07
CA GLN A 168 14.73 14.87 -3.86
C GLN A 168 13.47 14.85 -4.73
N GLN A 169 12.33 15.30 -4.21
CA GLN A 169 11.08 15.39 -4.97
C GLN A 169 11.17 16.46 -6.06
N GLN A 170 11.87 17.56 -5.80
CA GLN A 170 12.22 18.55 -6.84
C GLN A 170 13.22 18.00 -7.87
N ARG A 171 14.17 17.14 -7.48
CA ARG A 171 15.09 16.46 -8.42
C ARG A 171 14.37 15.47 -9.33
N SER A 172 13.54 14.60 -8.75
CA SER A 172 12.73 13.62 -9.49
C SER A 172 11.72 14.29 -10.43
N THR A 173 11.03 15.34 -9.97
CA THR A 173 10.12 16.11 -10.84
C THR A 173 10.87 16.83 -11.96
N ARG A 174 12.03 17.44 -11.68
CA ARG A 174 12.90 18.02 -12.71
C ARG A 174 13.43 16.99 -13.69
N GLU A 175 13.84 15.81 -13.24
CA GLU A 175 14.33 14.73 -14.11
C GLU A 175 13.22 14.13 -15.00
N ASN A 176 12.01 14.00 -14.47
CA ASN A 176 10.83 13.59 -15.22
C ASN A 176 10.38 14.65 -16.24
N GLU A 177 10.45 15.95 -15.89
CA GLU A 177 10.20 17.06 -16.80
C GLU A 177 11.24 17.12 -17.93
N VAL A 178 12.53 16.98 -17.60
CA VAL A 178 13.63 16.91 -18.57
C VAL A 178 13.48 15.69 -19.49
N SER A 179 13.02 14.56 -18.96
CA SER A 179 12.76 13.35 -19.76
C SER A 179 11.57 13.53 -20.72
N LYS A 180 10.50 14.20 -20.29
CA LYS A 180 9.38 14.59 -21.17
C LYS A 180 9.82 15.55 -22.27
N LEU A 181 10.64 16.55 -21.95
CA LEU A 181 11.19 17.50 -22.93
C LEU A 181 12.13 16.81 -23.93
N LYS A 182 12.93 15.83 -23.50
CA LYS A 182 13.79 15.01 -24.39
C LYS A 182 12.99 14.18 -25.40
N ILE A 183 11.82 13.69 -25.01
CA ILE A 183 10.91 12.92 -25.86
C ILE A 183 10.18 13.85 -26.85
N GLN A 184 9.77 15.03 -26.41
CA GLN A 184 9.03 15.99 -27.23
C GLN A 184 9.92 16.71 -28.27
N ASN A 185 11.18 17.00 -27.92
CA ASN A 185 12.08 17.81 -28.76
C ASN A 185 13.20 17.00 -29.44
N GLY A 186 13.10 15.67 -29.49
CA GLY A 186 14.00 14.81 -30.24
C GLY A 186 15.50 15.10 -30.02
N TRP A 187 16.03 14.76 -28.84
CA TRP A 187 17.46 14.72 -28.47
C TRP A 187 18.38 15.94 -28.72
N MET A 188 17.98 16.98 -29.47
CA MET A 188 18.95 17.95 -30.00
C MET A 188 19.00 19.32 -29.30
N ASP A 189 18.02 19.70 -28.47
CA ASP A 189 17.91 21.08 -27.94
C ASP A 189 18.13 21.27 -26.42
N VAL A 190 18.36 20.22 -25.62
CA VAL A 190 18.49 20.39 -24.15
C VAL A 190 19.92 20.70 -23.70
N PHE A 191 20.92 20.50 -24.55
CA PHE A 191 22.32 20.88 -24.29
C PHE A 191 22.81 21.81 -25.40
N GLY A 192 22.32 23.06 -25.37
CA GLY A 192 22.85 24.15 -26.19
C GLY A 192 24.37 24.29 -26.03
N GLY A 193 25.04 24.47 -27.17
CA GLY A 193 26.47 24.27 -27.37
C GLY A 193 27.39 25.11 -26.49
N TYR A 194 28.52 24.47 -26.14
CA TYR A 194 29.76 25.19 -25.91
C TYR A 194 30.30 25.62 -27.30
N HIS A 195 30.32 26.93 -27.53
CA HIS A 195 31.32 27.55 -28.40
C HIS A 195 32.69 27.50 -27.71
#